data_AF-A0A812NPH6-F1
#
_entry.id   AF-A0A812NPH6-F1
#
_cell.length_a   1.000
_cell.length_b   1.000
_cell.length_c   1.000
_cell.angle_alpha   90.00
_cell.angle_beta   90.00
_cell.angle_gamma   90.00
#
_symmetry.space_group_name_H-M   'P 1'
#
loop_
_entity.id
_entity.type
_entity.pdbx_description
1 polymer ?
#
loop_
_entity_poly.entity_id
_entity_poly.type
_entity_poly.pdbx_seq_one_letter_code
_entity_poly.pdbx_strand_id
1 'polypeptide(L)'
;MAMPYSTFGQTGASAKFGTQAFVPGKRKRLNAMSVALNILLPTVAYGIVFWALAFRVHYENPHLAWAIAAFGLLVSAASFALSRFSRIVDSQPMWYAFFAVTLGLAVAMGAVLGDYTFRTTMEAALDFQNLSSYPAVDPARQKGQQLMDAGRVYFASDTKLDFTK
;
A
#
# COMPACT_ATOMS: atom_id res chain seq x y z
N MET A 1 23.28 -67.18 45.35
CA MET A 1 23.22 -65.78 45.81
C MET A 1 24.08 -64.96 44.86
N ALA A 2 23.47 -64.28 43.89
CA ALA A 2 24.19 -63.51 42.86
C ALA A 2 24.06 -62.02 43.18
N MET A 3 25.20 -61.32 43.28
CA MET A 3 25.28 -59.87 43.46
C MET A 3 25.64 -59.20 42.12
N PRO A 4 25.16 -57.96 41.86
CA PRO A 4 25.01 -57.43 40.52
C PRO A 4 26.26 -56.69 40.00
N TYR A 5 26.46 -56.75 38.69
CA TYR A 5 27.47 -55.98 37.95
C TYR A 5 26.96 -54.56 37.74
N SER A 6 27.44 -53.59 38.53
CA SER A 6 27.15 -52.17 38.28
C SER A 6 28.31 -51.26 38.70
N THR A 7 29.40 -51.24 37.92
CA THR A 7 30.33 -50.09 37.93
C THR A 7 31.17 -50.03 36.65
N PHE A 8 30.55 -49.77 35.51
CA PHE A 8 31.27 -49.18 34.37
C PHE A 8 30.84 -47.71 34.25
N GLY A 9 31.48 -46.87 35.05
CA GLY A 9 31.24 -45.44 35.08
C GLY A 9 32.57 -44.70 35.06
N GLN A 10 32.79 -43.99 33.94
CA GLN A 10 33.68 -42.83 33.82
C GLN A 10 35.19 -43.05 33.90
N THR A 11 35.80 -43.38 32.76
CA THR A 11 37.06 -42.76 32.31
C THR A 11 37.21 -42.98 30.81
N GLY A 12 36.41 -42.25 30.05
CA GLY A 12 36.50 -42.21 28.60
C GLY A 12 36.10 -40.83 28.14
N ALA A 13 37.01 -39.87 28.29
CA ALA A 13 36.94 -38.59 27.60
C ALA A 13 37.04 -38.82 26.09
N SER A 14 35.97 -39.35 25.49
CA SER A 14 35.76 -39.26 24.04
C SER A 14 35.30 -37.84 23.76
N ALA A 15 36.25 -36.99 23.39
CA ALA A 15 35.98 -35.81 22.59
C ALA A 15 35.13 -36.25 21.41
N LYS A 16 33.82 -35.98 21.45
CA LYS A 16 32.92 -36.21 20.33
C LYS A 16 33.27 -35.19 19.26
N PHE A 17 34.16 -35.59 18.35
CA PHE A 17 34.42 -34.89 17.11
C PHE A 17 33.09 -34.58 16.43
N GLY A 18 32.86 -33.28 16.20
CA GLY A 18 31.67 -32.77 15.55
C GLY A 18 31.53 -33.37 14.16
N THR A 19 30.63 -34.34 14.02
CA THR A 19 30.20 -34.84 12.72
C THR A 19 28.69 -34.72 12.64
N GLN A 20 28.23 -33.51 12.36
CA GLN A 20 26.94 -33.30 11.71
C GLN A 20 27.20 -32.68 10.32
N ALA A 21 28.04 -33.34 9.53
CA ALA A 21 28.47 -32.84 8.23
C ALA A 21 27.35 -32.92 7.17
N PHE A 22 26.43 -33.90 7.27
CA PHE A 22 25.31 -34.02 6.34
C PHE A 22 24.12 -34.71 7.01
N VAL A 23 23.34 -33.98 7.80
CA VAL A 23 21.93 -34.34 7.95
C VAL A 23 21.27 -33.90 6.64
N PRO A 24 20.78 -34.81 5.77
CA PRO A 24 20.09 -34.40 4.55
C PRO A 24 18.93 -33.50 4.97
N GLY A 25 19.08 -32.20 4.68
CA GLY A 25 18.10 -31.20 5.07
C GLY A 25 16.74 -31.62 4.53
N LYS A 26 15.76 -31.79 5.43
CA LYS A 26 14.35 -31.99 5.03
C LYS A 26 14.03 -30.93 3.99
N ARG A 27 13.87 -31.32 2.72
CA ARG A 27 13.46 -30.41 1.66
C ARG A 27 12.13 -29.80 2.08
N LYS A 28 12.15 -28.54 2.52
CA LYS A 28 10.93 -27.80 2.83
C LYS A 28 10.15 -27.72 1.53
N ARG A 29 9.01 -28.40 1.45
CA ARG A 29 8.09 -28.28 0.32
C ARG A 29 7.57 -26.85 0.34
N LEU A 30 8.10 -26.02 -0.56
CA LEU A 30 7.61 -24.67 -0.74
C LEU A 30 6.25 -24.76 -1.42
N ASN A 31 5.23 -24.26 -0.74
CA ASN A 31 3.92 -24.15 -1.35
C ASN A 31 3.94 -22.95 -2.31
N ALA A 32 3.99 -23.23 -3.62
CA ALA A 32 4.03 -22.21 -4.66
C ALA A 32 2.84 -21.24 -4.55
N MET A 33 1.66 -21.72 -4.14
CA MET A 33 0.49 -20.89 -3.89
C MET A 33 0.73 -19.87 -2.77
N SER A 34 1.36 -20.31 -1.67
CA SER A 34 1.71 -19.40 -0.56
C SER A 34 2.76 -18.37 -0.97
N VAL A 35 3.70 -18.72 -1.84
CA VAL A 35 4.67 -17.77 -2.39
C VAL A 35 3.95 -16.73 -3.26
N ALA A 36 3.06 -17.16 -4.15
CA ALA A 36 2.31 -16.28 -5.02
C ALA A 36 1.41 -15.31 -4.23
N LEU A 37 0.68 -15.80 -3.22
CA LEU A 37 -0.17 -14.97 -2.37
C LEU A 37 0.63 -13.92 -1.60
N ASN A 38 1.83 -14.25 -1.12
CA ASN A 38 2.70 -13.30 -0.42
C ASN A 38 3.22 -12.17 -1.32
N ILE A 39 3.23 -12.34 -2.64
CA ILE A 39 3.65 -11.31 -3.58
C ILE A 39 2.42 -10.54 -4.09
N LEU A 40 1.37 -11.24 -4.48
CA LEU A 40 0.19 -10.63 -5.09
C LEU A 40 -0.61 -9.78 -4.10
N LEU A 41 -0.79 -10.24 -2.85
CA LEU A 41 -1.58 -9.49 -1.87
C LEU A 41 -0.97 -8.11 -1.54
N PRO A 42 0.34 -7.98 -1.27
CA PRO A 42 0.95 -6.67 -1.08
C PRO A 42 0.87 -5.78 -2.32
N THR A 43 1.05 -6.33 -3.52
CA THR A 43 0.94 -5.54 -4.76
C THR A 43 -0.48 -5.01 -4.98
N VAL A 44 -1.51 -5.84 -4.72
CA VAL A 44 -2.90 -5.41 -4.83
C VAL A 44 -3.24 -4.39 -3.75
N ALA A 45 -2.79 -4.60 -2.51
CA ALA A 45 -2.99 -3.64 -1.43
C ALA A 45 -2.34 -2.27 -1.73
N TYR A 46 -1.11 -2.27 -2.26
CA TYR A 46 -0.45 -1.07 -2.79
C TYR A 46 -1.32 -0.39 -3.85
N GLY A 47 -1.78 -1.14 -4.85
CA GLY A 47 -2.58 -0.59 -5.95
C GLY A 47 -3.88 0.06 -5.47
N ILE A 48 -4.58 -0.56 -4.52
CA ILE A 48 -5.83 -0.02 -3.95
C ILE A 48 -5.57 1.27 -3.17
N VAL A 49 -4.56 1.28 -2.29
CA VAL A 49 -4.24 2.46 -1.47
C VAL A 49 -3.73 3.61 -2.34
N PHE A 50 -2.84 3.31 -3.29
CA PHE A 50 -2.36 4.27 -4.27
C PHE A 50 -3.51 4.84 -5.08
N TRP A 51 -4.42 4.01 -5.60
CA TRP A 51 -5.57 4.48 -6.37
C TRP A 51 -6.52 5.36 -5.53
N ALA A 52 -6.80 4.95 -4.28
CA ALA A 52 -7.67 5.71 -3.39
C ALA A 52 -7.10 7.10 -3.05
N LEU A 53 -5.78 7.23 -2.92
CA LEU A 53 -5.11 8.49 -2.57
C LEU A 53 -4.71 9.33 -3.79
N ALA A 54 -4.41 8.73 -4.94
CA ALA A 54 -3.95 9.45 -6.13
C ALA A 54 -5.10 10.07 -6.95
N PHE A 55 -6.31 9.52 -6.89
CA PHE A 55 -7.41 9.90 -7.78
C PHE A 55 -8.55 10.62 -7.04
N ARG A 56 -9.68 10.80 -7.74
CA ARG A 56 -10.88 11.55 -7.33
C ARG A 56 -11.38 11.26 -5.90
N VAL A 57 -11.19 10.05 -5.39
CA VAL A 57 -11.63 9.71 -4.03
C VAL A 57 -11.00 10.63 -2.98
N HIS A 58 -9.73 11.01 -3.16
CA HIS A 58 -9.05 11.95 -2.28
C HIS A 58 -9.54 13.40 -2.44
N TYR A 59 -9.96 13.79 -3.65
CA TYR A 59 -10.50 15.12 -3.94
C TYR A 59 -11.90 15.32 -3.35
N GLU A 60 -12.78 14.33 -3.48
CA GLU A 60 -14.16 14.42 -3.00
C GLU A 60 -14.25 14.19 -1.49
N ASN A 61 -13.49 13.23 -0.95
CA ASN A 61 -13.57 12.83 0.46
C ASN A 61 -12.20 12.39 0.98
N PRO A 62 -11.32 13.33 1.36
CA PRO A 62 -9.97 13.02 1.85
C PRO A 62 -9.99 12.10 3.09
N HIS A 63 -11.02 12.21 3.93
CA HIS A 63 -11.20 11.34 5.10
C HIS A 63 -11.40 9.86 4.73
N LEU A 64 -12.13 9.56 3.65
CA LEU A 64 -12.33 8.18 3.20
C LEU A 64 -11.05 7.59 2.62
N ALA A 65 -10.30 8.37 1.85
CA ALA A 65 -9.02 7.93 1.29
C ALA A 65 -8.00 7.57 2.39
N TRP A 66 -7.88 8.41 3.41
CA TRP A 66 -7.03 8.13 4.58
C TRP A 66 -7.55 6.98 5.43
N ALA A 67 -8.88 6.79 5.55
CA ALA A 67 -9.45 5.64 6.24
C ALA A 67 -9.09 4.31 5.57
N ILE A 68 -9.05 4.25 4.24
CA ILE A 68 -8.61 3.06 3.48
C ILE A 68 -7.14 2.75 3.75
N ALA A 69 -6.28 3.77 3.72
CA ALA A 69 -4.86 3.60 4.04
C ALA A 69 -4.64 3.14 5.50
N ALA A 70 -5.36 3.76 6.45
CA ALA A 70 -5.32 3.37 7.86
C ALA A 70 -5.80 1.94 8.08
N PHE A 71 -6.87 1.52 7.38
CA PHE A 71 -7.35 0.14 7.42
C PHE A 71 -6.30 -0.84 6.88
N GLY A 72 -5.63 -0.52 5.76
CA GLY A 72 -4.52 -1.32 5.24
C GLY A 72 -3.37 -1.47 6.24
N LEU A 73 -3.01 -0.39 6.93
CA LEU A 73 -1.99 -0.42 7.99
C LEU A 73 -2.44 -1.26 9.20
N LEU A 74 -3.70 -1.16 9.61
CA LEU A 74 -4.26 -1.97 10.69
C LEU A 74 -4.21 -3.46 10.35
N VAL A 75 -4.58 -3.86 9.13
CA VAL A 75 -4.49 -5.24 8.66
C VAL A 75 -3.04 -5.73 8.67
N SER A 76 -2.09 -4.89 8.25
CA SER A 76 -0.66 -5.21 8.33
C SER A 76 -0.16 -5.38 9.76
N ALA A 77 -0.57 -4.48 10.67
CA ALA A 77 -0.19 -4.54 12.08
C ALA A 77 -0.79 -5.78 12.76
N ALA A 78 -2.05 -6.10 12.48
CA ALA A 78 -2.72 -7.31 12.97
C ALA A 78 -2.00 -8.57 12.45
N SER A 79 -1.65 -8.61 11.17
CA SER A 79 -0.90 -9.72 10.57
C SER A 79 0.48 -9.89 11.22
N PHE A 80 1.17 -8.78 11.53
CA PHE A 80 2.45 -8.81 12.24
C PHE A 80 2.29 -9.31 13.68
N ALA A 81 1.28 -8.84 14.41
CA ALA A 81 0.98 -9.26 15.77
C ALA A 81 0.68 -10.76 15.82
N LEU A 82 -0.20 -11.25 14.95
CA LEU A 82 -0.51 -12.68 14.80
C LEU A 82 0.75 -13.49 14.49
N SER A 83 1.61 -13.01 13.58
CA SER A 83 2.88 -13.68 13.30
C SER A 83 3.81 -13.76 14.52
N ARG A 84 3.77 -12.78 15.44
CA ARG A 84 4.56 -12.80 16.68
C ARG A 84 3.98 -13.77 17.70
N PHE A 85 2.65 -13.80 17.86
CA PHE A 85 1.99 -14.77 18.74
C PHE A 85 2.17 -16.21 18.26
N SER A 86 2.03 -16.45 16.96
CA SER A 86 2.22 -17.79 16.40
C SER A 86 3.63 -18.32 16.60
N ARG A 87 4.67 -17.47 16.61
CA ARG A 87 6.06 -17.86 16.88
C ARG A 87 6.31 -18.34 18.31
N ILE A 88 5.48 -17.91 19.27
CA ILE A 88 5.59 -18.30 20.68
C ILE A 88 4.98 -19.69 20.88
N VAL A 89 3.88 -19.98 20.19
CA VAL A 89 3.12 -21.24 20.34
C VAL A 89 3.71 -22.35 19.48
N ASP A 90 4.03 -22.06 18.22
CA ASP A 90 4.64 -22.98 17.30
C ASP A 90 5.89 -22.34 16.68
N SER A 91 6.99 -23.08 16.54
CA SER A 91 8.18 -22.60 15.83
C SER A 91 7.94 -22.59 14.30
N GLN A 92 6.90 -21.87 13.89
CA GLN A 92 6.39 -21.76 12.53
C GLN A 92 7.20 -20.76 11.69
N PRO A 93 7.14 -20.89 10.35
CA PRO A 93 8.14 -20.37 9.42
C PRO A 93 8.21 -18.83 9.38
N MET A 94 9.40 -18.31 9.09
CA MET A 94 9.76 -16.90 8.85
C MET A 94 8.85 -16.13 7.85
N TRP A 95 7.98 -16.83 7.14
CA TRP A 95 7.17 -16.38 6.02
C TRP A 95 6.05 -15.41 6.41
N TYR A 96 5.38 -15.62 7.55
CA TYR A 96 4.33 -14.70 8.02
C TYR A 96 4.88 -13.33 8.41
N ALA A 97 6.08 -13.29 8.97
CA ALA A 97 6.74 -12.03 9.30
C ALA A 97 7.16 -11.28 8.04
N PHE A 98 7.66 -12.00 7.02
CA PHE A 98 7.95 -11.42 5.71
C PHE A 98 6.69 -10.81 5.10
N PHE A 99 5.59 -11.55 5.06
CA PHE A 99 4.31 -11.06 4.55
C PHE A 99 3.87 -9.76 5.21
N ALA A 100 3.84 -9.74 6.55
CA ALA A 100 3.37 -8.60 7.30
C ALA A 100 4.25 -7.36 7.06
N VAL A 101 5.57 -7.52 6.98
CA VAL A 101 6.48 -6.41 6.66
C VAL A 101 6.29 -5.93 5.22
N THR A 102 6.16 -6.84 4.25
CA THR A 102 5.93 -6.46 2.85
C THR A 102 4.58 -5.78 2.62
N LEU A 103 3.53 -6.23 3.32
CA LEU A 103 2.20 -5.61 3.26
C LEU A 103 2.25 -4.20 3.85
N GLY A 104 2.89 -4.02 5.00
CA GLY A 104 3.03 -2.71 5.64
C GLY A 104 3.84 -1.73 4.79
N LEU A 105 4.94 -2.21 4.21
CA LEU A 105 5.75 -1.41 3.29
C LEU A 105 4.95 -1.03 2.04
N ALA A 106 4.21 -1.97 1.46
CA ALA A 106 3.35 -1.73 0.29
C ALA A 106 2.27 -0.68 0.58
N VAL A 107 1.59 -0.75 1.72
CA VAL A 107 0.58 0.25 2.11
C VAL A 107 1.22 1.62 2.36
N ALA A 108 2.36 1.67 3.06
CA ALA A 108 3.08 2.92 3.32
C ALA A 108 3.57 3.58 2.02
N MET A 109 4.18 2.82 1.13
CA MET A 109 4.62 3.33 -0.18
C MET A 109 3.43 3.77 -1.03
N GLY A 110 2.33 3.02 -1.04
CA GLY A 110 1.10 3.39 -1.75
C GLY A 110 0.53 4.71 -1.22
N ALA A 111 0.58 4.93 0.10
CA ALA A 111 0.08 6.15 0.71
C ALA A 111 0.94 7.38 0.37
N VAL A 112 2.26 7.27 0.53
CA VAL A 112 3.19 8.37 0.25
C VAL A 112 3.20 8.71 -1.24
N LEU A 113 3.32 7.70 -2.11
CA LEU A 113 3.34 7.94 -3.55
C LEU A 113 1.98 8.43 -4.05
N GLY A 114 0.88 7.92 -3.49
CA GLY A 114 -0.47 8.36 -3.84
C GLY A 114 -0.71 9.83 -3.50
N ASP A 115 -0.41 10.26 -2.27
CA ASP A 115 -0.53 11.66 -1.84
C ASP A 115 0.40 12.58 -2.66
N TYR A 116 1.62 12.13 -2.96
CA TYR A 116 2.53 12.90 -3.81
C TYR A 116 1.99 13.07 -5.24
N THR A 117 1.50 12.01 -5.87
CA THR A 117 0.88 12.07 -7.21
C THR A 117 -0.36 12.96 -7.20
N PHE A 118 -1.16 12.90 -6.14
CA PHE A 118 -2.34 13.74 -6.00
C PHE A 118 -1.96 15.23 -6.05
N ARG A 119 -1.07 15.67 -5.16
CA ARG A 119 -0.68 17.09 -5.02
C ARG A 119 0.07 17.63 -6.24
N THR A 120 0.88 16.79 -6.89
CA THR A 120 1.72 17.25 -8.01
C THR A 120 0.97 17.31 -9.34
N THR A 121 0.08 16.34 -9.59
CA THR A 121 -0.51 16.15 -10.92
C THR A 121 -2.02 16.24 -10.91
N MET A 122 -2.69 15.56 -9.97
CA MET A 122 -4.15 15.48 -10.01
C MET A 122 -4.86 16.70 -9.44
N GLU A 123 -4.32 17.35 -8.41
CA GLU A 123 -4.91 18.56 -7.84
C GLU A 123 -5.09 19.64 -8.92
N ALA A 124 -4.03 19.96 -9.66
CA ALA A 124 -4.10 20.91 -10.78
C ALA A 124 -5.06 20.44 -11.89
N ALA A 125 -5.01 19.16 -12.27
CA ALA A 125 -5.86 18.63 -13.34
C ALA A 125 -7.36 18.64 -12.97
N LEU A 126 -7.71 18.37 -11.72
CA LEU A 126 -9.09 18.43 -11.23
C LEU A 126 -9.56 19.87 -11.05
N ASP A 127 -8.71 20.78 -10.57
CA ASP A 127 -9.06 22.21 -10.47
C ASP A 127 -9.36 22.81 -11.84
N PHE A 128 -8.56 22.50 -12.86
CA PHE A 128 -8.85 22.93 -14.23
C PHE A 128 -10.16 22.38 -14.79
N GLN A 129 -10.59 21.18 -14.36
CA GLN A 129 -11.87 20.59 -14.76
C GLN A 129 -13.05 21.17 -13.95
N ASN A 130 -12.80 21.61 -12.72
CA ASN A 130 -13.81 22.18 -11.84
C ASN A 130 -13.95 23.71 -11.99
N LEU A 131 -13.05 24.36 -12.73
CA LEU A 131 -13.21 25.76 -13.13
C LEU A 131 -14.48 25.92 -13.96
N SER A 132 -15.41 26.72 -13.43
CA SER A 132 -16.69 27.08 -14.01
C SER A 132 -16.53 27.56 -15.46
N SER A 133 -16.90 26.71 -16.41
CA SER A 133 -17.29 27.22 -17.73
C SER A 133 -18.63 27.91 -17.54
N TYR A 134 -18.68 29.23 -17.73
CA TYR A 134 -19.93 29.97 -17.83
C TYR A 134 -20.38 29.91 -19.29
N PRO A 135 -21.31 29.00 -19.68
CA PRO A 135 -21.93 29.08 -20.99
C PRO A 135 -22.87 30.30 -20.99
N ALA A 136 -22.85 31.06 -22.09
CA ALA A 136 -23.73 32.19 -22.33
C ALA A 136 -23.51 33.41 -21.43
N VAL A 137 -22.28 33.92 -21.44
CA VAL A 137 -22.00 35.30 -21.00
C VAL A 137 -22.62 36.25 -22.02
N ASP A 138 -23.68 36.96 -21.64
CA ASP A 138 -24.32 37.99 -22.45
C ASP A 138 -23.63 39.35 -22.22
N PRO A 139 -22.82 39.85 -23.18
CA PRO A 139 -22.06 41.09 -23.02
C PRO A 139 -22.93 42.34 -22.88
N ALA A 140 -24.24 42.25 -23.16
CA ALA A 140 -25.18 43.35 -22.96
C ALA A 140 -25.62 43.51 -21.49
N ARG A 141 -25.44 42.48 -20.63
CA ARG A 141 -25.85 42.49 -19.22
C ARG A 141 -24.71 42.38 -18.21
N GLN A 142 -23.56 41.81 -18.60
CA GLN A 142 -22.43 41.58 -17.68
C GLN A 142 -21.22 42.45 -18.05
N LYS A 143 -20.74 43.26 -17.10
CA LYS A 143 -19.52 44.07 -17.26
C LYS A 143 -18.30 43.17 -17.29
N GLY A 144 -17.34 43.44 -18.18
CA GLY A 144 -16.09 42.68 -18.34
C GLY A 144 -15.26 42.48 -17.07
N GLN A 145 -15.47 43.30 -16.04
CA GLN A 145 -14.87 43.12 -14.71
C GLN A 145 -15.32 41.85 -13.98
N GLN A 146 -16.49 41.28 -14.29
CA GLN A 146 -16.97 40.02 -13.71
C GLN A 146 -16.43 38.77 -14.43
N LEU A 147 -15.72 38.95 -15.55
CA LEU A 147 -15.19 37.87 -16.40
C LEU A 147 -13.66 37.75 -16.31
N MET A 148 -13.02 38.56 -15.46
CA MET A 148 -11.56 38.52 -15.27
C MET A 148 -11.04 37.24 -14.59
N ASP A 149 -11.93 36.40 -14.04
CA ASP A 149 -11.59 35.13 -13.38
C ASP A 149 -11.94 33.89 -14.23
N ALA A 150 -12.40 34.10 -15.47
CA ALA A 150 -12.85 33.01 -16.34
C ALA A 150 -11.74 32.55 -17.30
N GLY A 151 -11.26 31.32 -17.14
CA GLY A 151 -10.19 30.73 -17.95
C GLY A 151 -10.59 30.39 -19.41
N ARG A 152 -11.89 30.23 -19.71
CA ARG A 152 -12.43 30.07 -21.08
C ARG A 152 -13.83 30.68 -21.15
N VAL A 153 -14.05 31.53 -22.15
CA VAL A 153 -15.34 32.19 -22.39
C VAL A 153 -15.87 31.73 -23.75
N TYR A 154 -17.08 31.16 -23.78
CA TYR A 154 -17.79 30.84 -25.01
C TYR A 154 -18.85 31.90 -25.27
N PHE A 155 -18.71 32.62 -26.38
CA PHE A 155 -19.69 33.60 -26.80
C PHE A 155 -20.91 32.91 -27.43
N ALA A 156 -22.11 33.43 -27.15
CA ALA A 156 -23.35 32.93 -27.76
C ALA A 156 -23.33 33.19 -29.27
N SER A 157 -23.93 32.29 -30.06
CA SER A 157 -23.85 32.28 -31.54
C SER A 157 -24.36 33.54 -32.25
N ASP A 158 -25.03 34.44 -31.53
CA ASP A 158 -25.65 35.66 -32.06
C ASP A 158 -24.89 36.95 -31.72
N THR A 159 -23.77 36.87 -30.99
CA THR A 159 -22.95 38.06 -30.71
C THR A 159 -22.09 38.43 -31.93
N LYS A 160 -22.26 39.65 -32.43
CA LYS A 160 -21.46 40.23 -33.52
C LYS A 160 -20.56 41.34 -32.98
N LEU A 161 -19.35 41.43 -33.52
CA LEU A 161 -18.45 42.57 -33.27
C LEU A 161 -19.02 43.80 -33.97
N ASP A 162 -19.28 44.86 -33.20
CA ASP A 162 -19.60 46.19 -33.74
C ASP A 162 -18.28 46.87 -34.14
N PHE A 163 -18.18 47.25 -35.42
CA PHE A 163 -17.02 47.92 -36.00
C PHE A 163 -17.25 49.43 -36.18
N THR A 164 -18.33 49.97 -35.64
CA THR A 164 -18.65 51.40 -35.75
C THR A 164 -17.83 52.17 -34.71
N LYS A 165 -16.92 53.00 -35.23
CA LYS A 165 -15.93 53.80 -34.46
C LYS A 165 -16.56 54.77 -33.46
#